data_AF-A0AAN6DIC1-F1
#
_entry.id   AF-A0AAN6DIC1-F1
#
_cell.length_a   1.000
_cell.length_b   1.000
_cell.length_c   1.000
_cell.angle_alpha   90.00
_cell.angle_beta   90.00
_cell.angle_gamma   90.00
#
_symmetry.space_group_name_H-M   'P 1'
#
loop_
_entity.id
_entity.type
_entity.pdbx_description
1 polymer ?
#
loop_
_entity_poly.entity_id
_entity_poly.type
_entity_poly.pdbx_seq_one_letter_code
_entity_poly.pdbx_strand_id
1 'polypeptide(L)'
;MRFTPHRNPQFQYDSGEPVSGYDSLSDTEDEIEDLGQVLDTLDLKSRFDYVLKMCDFEDGSPSPEVVDRTRESSVDADEDEVATKDDFDPLGYFTSMLSERLEQSKERVLHVIEAEEERKRLEEERRKEEERRKAEEECRRKEEERRRIEEEERRKKDEAEKKRQLELEQARKRKEEEEQKKVEDENRRREAEEAAKKAEYGKTNYVAVEQQFFKYKQDIADIKRDVVEKMKEPANKELKKLVGVQKRKINPKFGQLTNSEPQWQRIMSQIHGLVTEAKSNELAYRWLLNFMAKAIISQAETEVTVKPDSAVPLAKLALNLLIVFPEFEYYLLARFVKKCPLVIGYTCTIDTEEGRLRMGWKRKADGKWEEDIQYDERLSGIATVYAVMCRLQIDASFLGCDAAQTRHPLPISRAWTMMSRLVNLPLELATNVHFAVAGMWWDSCAAQICAAYGRQGAKLLRVTCADWTQAVAERKYSGAARLRLLGEDWQRGGELKQFKGMTSEDVPDS
;
A
#
# COMPACT_ATOMS: atom_id res chain seq x y z
N MET A 1 -6.69 -10.79 -42.12
CA MET A 1 -7.89 -9.91 -42.03
C MET A 1 -7.42 -8.50 -41.70
N ARG A 2 -8.03 -7.46 -42.30
CA ARG A 2 -7.71 -6.05 -42.02
C ARG A 2 -8.61 -5.54 -40.90
N PHE A 3 -8.08 -4.77 -39.94
CA PHE A 3 -8.86 -3.76 -39.23
C PHE A 3 -7.98 -2.54 -38.89
N THR A 4 -8.50 -1.37 -39.23
CA THR A 4 -7.91 -0.04 -39.02
C THR A 4 -8.48 0.63 -37.76
N PRO A 5 -7.74 1.54 -37.11
CA PRO A 5 -8.19 2.21 -35.89
C PRO A 5 -9.28 3.26 -36.15
N HIS A 6 -10.01 3.66 -35.10
CA HIS A 6 -10.97 4.77 -35.14
C HIS A 6 -10.52 5.99 -34.33
N ARG A 7 -11.07 7.15 -34.73
CA ARG A 7 -10.61 8.49 -34.37
C ARG A 7 -11.11 8.98 -33.01
N ASN A 8 -10.27 9.82 -32.41
CA ASN A 8 -10.59 10.75 -31.33
C ASN A 8 -11.45 11.93 -31.86
N PRO A 9 -12.39 12.49 -31.07
CA PRO A 9 -12.94 13.82 -31.29
C PRO A 9 -12.36 14.87 -30.33
N GLN A 10 -12.25 16.10 -30.84
CA GLN A 10 -11.65 17.27 -30.20
C GLN A 10 -12.39 17.73 -28.93
N PHE A 11 -11.64 18.33 -28.00
CA PHE A 11 -12.13 19.46 -27.20
C PHE A 11 -11.15 20.63 -27.33
N GLN A 12 -11.69 21.85 -27.45
CA GLN A 12 -10.93 23.07 -27.71
C GLN A 12 -10.42 23.70 -26.41
N TYR A 13 -9.30 24.41 -26.51
CA TYR A 13 -8.91 25.41 -25.52
C TYR A 13 -9.84 26.62 -25.63
N ASP A 14 -10.19 27.21 -24.48
CA ASP A 14 -10.33 28.66 -24.37
C ASP A 14 -9.77 29.13 -23.02
N SER A 15 -9.37 30.39 -22.95
CA SER A 15 -8.53 30.96 -21.89
C SER A 15 -9.02 32.34 -21.47
N GLY A 16 -9.25 32.56 -20.17
CA GLY A 16 -9.58 33.86 -19.61
C GLY A 16 -9.48 33.85 -18.09
N GLU A 17 -8.64 34.73 -17.54
CA GLU A 17 -8.34 34.82 -16.10
C GLU A 17 -9.32 35.78 -15.34
N PRO A 18 -8.99 36.38 -14.17
CA PRO A 18 -9.62 36.00 -12.91
C PRO A 18 -10.32 37.19 -12.22
N VAL A 19 -10.76 37.02 -10.95
CA VAL A 19 -10.89 38.02 -9.85
C VAL A 19 -11.70 37.32 -8.74
N SER A 20 -11.14 36.99 -7.57
CA SER A 20 -10.92 37.85 -6.37
C SER A 20 -12.20 38.11 -5.55
N GLY A 21 -12.20 37.74 -4.26
CA GLY A 21 -13.29 37.97 -3.31
C GLY A 21 -13.08 37.16 -2.02
N TYR A 22 -13.11 37.84 -0.87
CA TYR A 22 -12.92 37.29 0.49
C TYR A 22 -14.28 36.93 1.15
N ASP A 23 -14.20 36.31 2.35
CA ASP A 23 -15.24 36.23 3.39
C ASP A 23 -16.49 35.35 3.12
N SER A 24 -17.15 34.74 4.12
CA SER A 24 -16.83 34.54 5.55
C SER A 24 -17.62 33.34 6.10
N LEU A 25 -17.25 32.86 7.31
CA LEU A 25 -18.02 31.89 8.09
C LEU A 25 -19.23 32.54 8.79
N SER A 26 -20.45 32.16 8.40
CA SER A 26 -21.72 32.14 9.17
C SER A 26 -22.83 31.62 8.20
N ASP A 27 -23.98 31.05 8.58
CA ASP A 27 -24.66 30.89 9.86
C ASP A 27 -25.31 29.50 9.99
N THR A 28 -25.53 29.04 11.23
CA THR A 28 -26.40 27.90 11.56
C THR A 28 -27.75 28.42 12.07
N GLU A 29 -28.67 28.78 11.17
CA GLU A 29 -30.04 29.22 11.54
C GLU A 29 -31.17 28.65 10.64
N ASP A 30 -30.87 28.15 9.44
CA ASP A 30 -31.89 27.68 8.47
C ASP A 30 -32.57 26.31 8.77
N GLU A 31 -32.17 25.58 9.82
CA GLU A 31 -32.76 24.27 10.16
C GLU A 31 -33.85 24.30 11.25
N ILE A 32 -34.26 25.48 11.74
CA ILE A 32 -35.26 25.60 12.84
C ILE A 32 -36.61 26.18 12.40
N GLU A 33 -36.69 26.96 11.30
CA GLU A 33 -37.98 27.52 10.84
C GLU A 33 -38.87 26.50 10.10
N ASP A 34 -38.31 25.43 9.50
CA ASP A 34 -39.08 24.47 8.68
C ASP A 34 -39.85 23.41 9.51
N LEU A 35 -39.61 23.31 10.83
CA LEU A 35 -40.37 22.43 11.72
C LEU A 35 -41.68 23.07 12.24
N GLY A 36 -41.79 24.41 12.20
CA GLY A 36 -43.01 25.12 12.62
C GLY A 36 -44.17 24.91 11.63
N GLN A 37 -43.87 25.03 10.33
CA GLN A 37 -44.89 24.95 9.27
C GLN A 37 -45.50 23.55 9.13
N VAL A 38 -44.76 22.49 9.51
CA VAL A 38 -45.25 21.11 9.50
C VAL A 38 -46.24 20.84 10.64
N LEU A 39 -46.09 21.46 11.81
CA LEU A 39 -47.02 21.26 12.93
C LEU A 39 -48.38 21.94 12.71
N ASP A 40 -48.41 23.12 12.09
CA ASP A 40 -49.66 23.84 11.82
C ASP A 40 -50.52 23.16 10.73
N THR A 41 -49.91 22.36 9.84
CA THR A 41 -50.66 21.59 8.81
C THR A 41 -51.42 20.37 9.33
N LEU A 42 -51.26 19.98 10.61
CA LEU A 42 -51.81 18.71 11.14
C LEU A 42 -53.09 18.85 11.98
N ASP A 43 -53.60 20.06 12.22
CA ASP A 43 -54.90 20.39 12.83
C ASP A 43 -55.41 19.40 13.92
N LEU A 44 -54.51 19.09 14.87
CA LEU A 44 -54.79 18.13 15.94
C LEU A 44 -55.72 18.69 17.03
N LYS A 45 -55.93 20.01 17.04
CA LYS A 45 -56.73 20.71 18.06
C LYS A 45 -58.22 20.64 17.77
N SER A 46 -58.63 20.84 16.50
CA SER A 46 -60.03 20.73 16.09
C SER A 46 -60.60 19.32 16.26
N ARG A 47 -59.77 18.28 16.03
CA ARG A 47 -60.14 16.87 16.20
C ARG A 47 -60.29 16.45 17.66
N PHE A 48 -59.53 17.06 18.58
CA PHE A 48 -59.64 16.78 20.02
C PHE A 48 -60.94 17.37 20.59
N ASP A 49 -61.27 18.62 20.22
CA ASP A 49 -62.48 19.32 20.66
C ASP A 49 -63.79 18.72 20.10
N TYR A 50 -63.73 17.94 19.01
CA TYR A 50 -64.88 17.21 18.48
C TYR A 50 -65.23 15.96 19.32
N VAL A 51 -64.22 15.24 19.81
CA VAL A 51 -64.43 14.05 20.65
C VAL A 51 -64.92 14.45 22.05
N LEU A 52 -64.43 15.57 22.58
CA LEU A 52 -64.90 16.13 23.85
C LEU A 52 -66.37 16.56 23.86
N LYS A 53 -67.01 16.69 22.69
CA LYS A 53 -68.41 17.14 22.52
C LYS A 53 -69.43 16.03 22.33
N MET A 54 -69.00 14.76 22.26
CA MET A 54 -69.88 13.63 21.92
C MET A 54 -70.16 12.69 23.10
N CYS A 55 -69.64 12.96 24.30
CA CYS A 55 -69.83 12.14 25.50
C CYS A 55 -70.02 12.99 26.76
N ASP A 56 -71.24 13.44 27.01
CA ASP A 56 -71.73 13.92 28.32
C ASP A 56 -73.23 13.57 28.48
N PHE A 57 -73.66 13.41 29.74
CA PHE A 57 -74.86 12.76 30.31
C PHE A 57 -74.68 11.26 30.63
N GLU A 58 -74.28 10.88 31.85
CA GLU A 58 -74.88 11.08 33.21
C GLU A 58 -76.17 10.30 33.47
N ASP A 59 -76.07 9.30 34.36
CA ASP A 59 -76.84 9.10 35.61
C ASP A 59 -76.77 7.62 36.05
N GLY A 60 -76.57 7.24 37.32
CA GLY A 60 -76.20 8.04 38.50
C GLY A 60 -76.27 7.26 39.82
N SER A 61 -75.23 7.36 40.66
CA SER A 61 -75.27 7.20 42.14
C SER A 61 -75.43 5.74 42.72
N PRO A 62 -75.38 5.50 44.07
CA PRO A 62 -74.23 4.79 44.65
C PRO A 62 -74.55 3.61 45.63
N SER A 63 -73.48 3.05 46.21
CA SER A 63 -73.38 2.05 47.31
C SER A 63 -74.10 2.47 48.65
N PRO A 64 -74.23 1.64 49.73
CA PRO A 64 -73.41 0.45 50.10
C PRO A 64 -74.08 -0.74 50.90
N GLU A 65 -73.25 -1.76 51.19
CA GLU A 65 -73.12 -2.58 52.44
C GLU A 65 -74.24 -3.46 53.09
N VAL A 66 -73.76 -4.55 53.77
CA VAL A 66 -74.27 -5.21 55.02
C VAL A 66 -75.51 -6.15 54.91
N VAL A 67 -75.64 -7.33 55.58
CA VAL A 67 -74.70 -8.27 56.26
C VAL A 67 -75.42 -9.61 56.64
N ASP A 68 -74.67 -10.72 56.74
CA ASP A 68 -74.87 -11.98 57.50
C ASP A 68 -76.07 -12.98 57.39
N ARG A 69 -75.66 -14.27 57.55
CA ARG A 69 -76.23 -15.36 58.41
C ARG A 69 -77.25 -16.42 57.92
N THR A 70 -76.78 -17.67 58.05
CA THR A 70 -77.46 -18.87 58.63
C THR A 70 -78.57 -19.58 57.80
N ARG A 71 -78.82 -20.91 57.90
CA ARG A 71 -78.20 -22.09 58.59
C ARG A 71 -79.06 -23.36 58.31
N GLU A 72 -78.44 -24.55 58.28
CA GLU A 72 -79.10 -25.90 58.40
C GLU A 72 -80.15 -26.29 57.33
N SER A 73 -80.62 -27.54 57.17
CA SER A 73 -80.02 -28.88 57.41
C SER A 73 -80.85 -30.00 56.71
N SER A 74 -80.18 -31.10 56.35
CA SER A 74 -80.54 -32.51 56.64
C SER A 74 -81.87 -33.20 56.18
N VAL A 75 -81.71 -34.28 55.38
CA VAL A 75 -82.02 -35.72 55.72
C VAL A 75 -83.48 -36.25 55.68
N ASP A 76 -83.63 -37.42 55.01
CA ASP A 76 -84.64 -38.52 55.10
C ASP A 76 -86.17 -38.24 54.89
N ALA A 77 -87.07 -39.22 54.67
CA ALA A 77 -87.05 -40.52 53.94
C ALA A 77 -88.51 -41.11 53.85
N ASP A 78 -88.78 -41.91 52.81
CA ASP A 78 -89.65 -43.11 52.69
C ASP A 78 -91.16 -43.21 53.10
N GLU A 79 -91.81 -44.19 52.41
CA GLU A 79 -92.97 -45.05 52.75
C GLU A 79 -94.48 -44.58 52.65
N ASP A 80 -95.08 -44.90 51.48
CA ASP A 80 -96.13 -45.93 51.21
C ASP A 80 -97.59 -46.01 51.80
N GLU A 81 -98.43 -46.68 50.99
CA GLU A 81 -99.70 -47.42 51.22
C GLU A 81 -101.13 -46.78 51.36
N VAL A 82 -101.91 -46.84 50.25
CA VAL A 82 -103.11 -47.71 50.00
C VAL A 82 -104.47 -47.55 50.77
N ALA A 83 -105.46 -47.01 50.02
CA ALA A 83 -106.84 -47.51 49.71
C ALA A 83 -108.09 -47.51 50.67
N THR A 84 -109.07 -46.65 50.29
CA THR A 84 -110.52 -46.92 49.94
C THR A 84 -111.64 -47.32 50.94
N LYS A 85 -112.87 -46.84 50.61
CA LYS A 85 -114.26 -47.42 50.69
C LYS A 85 -115.33 -46.63 51.52
N ASP A 86 -116.43 -46.16 50.91
CA ASP A 86 -117.81 -46.76 50.72
C ASP A 86 -118.79 -46.26 51.85
N ASP A 87 -120.11 -46.02 51.72
CA ASP A 87 -121.10 -46.16 50.62
C ASP A 87 -122.15 -44.99 50.57
N PHE A 88 -123.49 -45.21 50.57
CA PHE A 88 -124.48 -44.30 49.89
C PHE A 88 -125.96 -44.35 50.41
N ASP A 89 -126.83 -43.37 50.08
CA ASP A 89 -128.27 -43.29 50.48
C ASP A 89 -129.22 -42.76 49.36
N PRO A 90 -130.48 -43.24 49.20
CA PRO A 90 -131.18 -43.24 47.90
C PRO A 90 -132.22 -42.12 47.67
N LEU A 91 -131.84 -40.85 47.80
CA LEU A 91 -132.67 -39.70 47.37
C LEU A 91 -132.71 -39.47 45.83
N GLY A 92 -132.03 -40.31 45.04
CA GLY A 92 -131.64 -40.02 43.65
C GLY A 92 -132.71 -40.15 42.55
N TYR A 93 -133.89 -40.72 42.80
CA TYR A 93 -134.81 -41.11 41.70
C TYR A 93 -135.65 -39.96 41.12
N PHE A 94 -135.76 -38.81 41.80
CA PHE A 94 -136.50 -37.63 41.30
C PHE A 94 -135.59 -36.46 40.92
N THR A 95 -134.36 -36.42 41.44
CA THR A 95 -133.29 -35.52 40.98
C THR A 95 -132.71 -35.96 39.65
N SER A 96 -132.64 -37.26 39.36
CA SER A 96 -132.08 -37.83 38.12
C SER A 96 -132.59 -37.13 36.85
N MET A 97 -133.91 -36.99 36.69
CA MET A 97 -134.51 -36.46 35.45
C MET A 97 -134.25 -34.95 35.20
N LEU A 98 -133.91 -34.18 36.24
CA LEU A 98 -133.55 -32.75 36.11
C LEU A 98 -132.03 -32.52 36.09
N SER A 99 -131.26 -33.35 36.80
CA SER A 99 -129.79 -33.31 36.77
C SER A 99 -129.25 -33.74 35.41
N GLU A 100 -129.78 -34.83 34.83
CA GLU A 100 -129.32 -35.40 33.55
C GLU A 100 -129.40 -34.42 32.36
N ARG A 101 -130.31 -33.43 32.41
CA ARG A 101 -130.39 -32.36 31.40
C ARG A 101 -129.50 -31.14 31.71
N LEU A 102 -129.07 -30.96 32.96
CA LEU A 102 -128.20 -29.85 33.39
C LEU A 102 -126.71 -30.23 33.35
N GLU A 103 -126.35 -31.47 33.71
CA GLU A 103 -125.01 -32.04 33.55
C GLU A 103 -124.53 -31.94 32.10
N GLN A 104 -125.34 -32.43 31.14
CA GLN A 104 -125.03 -32.41 29.70
C GLN A 104 -124.85 -31.00 29.11
N SER A 105 -125.28 -29.95 29.81
CA SER A 105 -125.07 -28.55 29.44
C SER A 105 -123.81 -27.95 30.09
N LYS A 106 -123.35 -28.48 31.23
CA LYS A 106 -122.14 -27.99 31.93
C LYS A 106 -120.87 -28.61 31.36
N GLU A 107 -120.87 -29.92 31.11
CA GLU A 107 -119.69 -30.64 30.57
C GLU A 107 -119.21 -30.05 29.25
N ARG A 108 -120.14 -29.67 28.35
CA ARG A 108 -119.81 -29.10 27.03
C ARG A 108 -119.18 -27.71 27.10
N VAL A 109 -119.38 -26.97 28.20
CA VAL A 109 -118.80 -25.62 28.37
C VAL A 109 -117.44 -25.72 29.06
N LEU A 110 -117.29 -26.57 30.07
CA LEU A 110 -116.00 -26.82 30.74
C LEU A 110 -114.95 -27.38 29.77
N HIS A 111 -115.30 -28.41 28.99
CA HIS A 111 -114.37 -29.03 28.03
C HIS A 111 -113.88 -28.07 26.93
N VAL A 112 -114.65 -27.01 26.61
CA VAL A 112 -114.22 -25.97 25.65
C VAL A 112 -113.25 -24.99 26.31
N ILE A 113 -113.48 -24.62 27.57
CA ILE A 113 -112.60 -23.70 28.31
C ILE A 113 -111.25 -24.34 28.61
N GLU A 114 -111.22 -25.59 29.09
CA GLU A 114 -109.97 -26.31 29.39
C GLU A 114 -109.11 -26.52 28.13
N ALA A 115 -109.73 -26.88 27.00
CA ALA A 115 -109.04 -27.08 25.72
C ALA A 115 -108.50 -25.77 25.10
N GLU A 116 -109.07 -24.61 25.44
CA GLU A 116 -108.57 -23.31 24.98
C GLU A 116 -107.42 -22.78 25.87
N GLU A 117 -107.44 -23.07 27.17
CA GLU A 117 -106.33 -22.77 28.08
C GLU A 117 -105.08 -23.61 27.80
N GLU A 118 -105.21 -24.92 27.58
CA GLU A 118 -104.05 -25.77 27.23
C GLU A 118 -103.35 -25.28 25.96
N ARG A 119 -104.13 -24.91 24.93
CA ARG A 119 -103.58 -24.38 23.66
C ARG A 119 -102.73 -23.13 23.87
N LYS A 120 -103.17 -22.19 24.71
CA LYS A 120 -102.41 -20.95 24.99
C LYS A 120 -101.11 -21.21 25.72
N ARG A 121 -101.10 -22.13 26.71
CA ARG A 121 -99.88 -22.47 27.47
C ARG A 121 -98.81 -23.09 26.56
N LEU A 122 -99.20 -24.06 25.72
CA LEU A 122 -98.30 -24.69 24.73
C LEU A 122 -97.76 -23.70 23.69
N GLU A 123 -98.55 -22.71 23.27
CA GLU A 123 -98.10 -21.70 22.30
C GLU A 123 -97.13 -20.68 22.93
N GLU A 124 -97.32 -20.33 24.21
CA GLU A 124 -96.42 -19.43 24.93
C GLU A 124 -95.08 -20.08 25.31
N GLU A 125 -95.07 -21.35 25.72
CA GLU A 125 -93.82 -22.11 25.94
C GLU A 125 -93.00 -22.22 24.66
N ARG A 126 -93.63 -22.62 23.54
CA ARG A 126 -92.96 -22.72 22.23
C ARG A 126 -92.35 -21.40 21.79
N ARG A 127 -92.98 -20.25 22.09
CA ARG A 127 -92.42 -18.93 21.77
C ARG A 127 -91.19 -18.61 22.62
N LYS A 128 -91.23 -18.89 23.93
CA LYS A 128 -90.09 -18.66 24.85
C LYS A 128 -88.89 -19.56 24.53
N GLU A 129 -89.13 -20.80 24.12
CA GLU A 129 -88.06 -21.71 23.70
C GLU A 129 -87.42 -21.27 22.38
N GLU A 130 -88.22 -20.82 21.40
CA GLU A 130 -87.70 -20.31 20.13
C GLU A 130 -86.92 -18.98 20.29
N GLU A 131 -87.37 -18.08 21.18
CA GLU A 131 -86.65 -16.85 21.54
C GLU A 131 -85.31 -17.15 22.23
N ARG A 132 -85.28 -18.08 23.21
CA ARG A 132 -84.04 -18.51 23.87
C ARG A 132 -83.03 -19.10 22.88
N ARG A 133 -83.48 -19.97 21.97
CA ARG A 133 -82.61 -20.61 20.98
C ARG A 133 -81.98 -19.61 20.01
N LYS A 134 -82.73 -18.57 19.61
CA LYS A 134 -82.22 -17.46 18.78
C LYS A 134 -81.20 -16.60 19.52
N ALA A 135 -81.46 -16.27 20.79
CA ALA A 135 -80.54 -15.48 21.61
C ALA A 135 -79.19 -16.19 21.85
N GLU A 136 -79.24 -17.49 22.13
CA GLU A 136 -78.04 -18.32 22.34
C GLU A 136 -77.19 -18.46 21.05
N GLU A 137 -77.85 -18.65 19.91
CA GLU A 137 -77.18 -18.71 18.60
C GLU A 137 -76.57 -17.37 18.18
N GLU A 138 -77.25 -16.24 18.45
CA GLU A 138 -76.70 -14.91 18.19
C GLU A 138 -75.52 -14.55 19.11
N CYS A 139 -75.58 -14.95 20.39
CA CYS A 139 -74.49 -14.75 21.34
C CYS A 139 -73.24 -15.53 20.92
N ARG A 140 -73.39 -16.82 20.58
CA ARG A 140 -72.30 -17.66 20.08
C ARG A 140 -71.66 -17.08 18.81
N ARG A 141 -72.46 -16.55 17.89
CA ARG A 141 -71.96 -15.92 16.64
C ARG A 141 -71.13 -14.66 16.92
N LYS A 142 -71.58 -13.80 17.84
CA LYS A 142 -70.86 -12.57 18.24
C LYS A 142 -69.55 -12.87 18.97
N GLU A 143 -69.50 -13.95 19.75
CA GLU A 143 -68.28 -14.37 20.45
C GLU A 143 -67.23 -14.96 19.49
N GLU A 144 -67.64 -15.82 18.56
CA GLU A 144 -66.75 -16.31 17.50
C GLU A 144 -66.19 -15.17 16.62
N GLU A 145 -67.03 -14.20 16.26
CA GLU A 145 -66.62 -13.06 15.44
C GLU A 145 -65.59 -12.18 16.17
N ARG A 146 -65.81 -11.87 17.46
CA ARG A 146 -64.83 -11.16 18.29
C ARG A 146 -63.50 -11.90 18.40
N ARG A 147 -63.53 -13.21 18.65
CA ARG A 147 -62.30 -14.02 18.78
C ARG A 147 -61.49 -14.06 17.47
N ARG A 148 -62.17 -14.12 16.31
CA ARG A 148 -61.50 -14.07 14.99
C ARG A 148 -60.82 -12.72 14.76
N ILE A 149 -61.49 -11.61 15.08
CA ILE A 149 -60.92 -10.25 14.92
C ILE A 149 -59.69 -10.06 15.82
N GLU A 150 -59.76 -10.47 17.09
CA GLU A 150 -58.65 -10.34 18.04
C GLU A 150 -57.44 -11.22 17.66
N GLU A 151 -57.68 -12.44 17.16
CA GLU A 151 -56.62 -13.31 16.65
C GLU A 151 -55.97 -12.76 15.37
N GLU A 152 -56.76 -12.18 14.45
CA GLU A 152 -56.24 -11.54 13.24
C GLU A 152 -55.45 -10.25 13.54
N GLU A 153 -55.90 -9.43 14.49
CA GLU A 153 -55.15 -8.26 14.99
C GLU A 153 -53.81 -8.64 15.61
N ARG A 154 -53.79 -9.67 16.49
CA ARG A 154 -52.55 -10.16 17.10
C ARG A 154 -51.58 -10.66 16.06
N ARG A 155 -52.04 -11.46 15.09
CA ARG A 155 -51.19 -11.94 13.99
C ARG A 155 -50.61 -10.80 13.16
N LYS A 156 -51.40 -9.77 12.83
CA LYS A 156 -50.90 -8.58 12.10
C LYS A 156 -49.86 -7.79 12.89
N LYS A 157 -50.02 -7.68 14.22
CA LYS A 157 -49.04 -7.02 15.10
C LYS A 157 -47.73 -7.83 15.18
N ASP A 158 -47.80 -9.14 15.40
CA ASP A 158 -46.64 -10.03 15.45
C ASP A 158 -45.87 -10.09 14.11
N GLU A 159 -46.58 -10.11 12.98
CA GLU A 159 -45.98 -10.09 11.63
C GLU A 159 -45.33 -8.72 11.32
N ALA A 160 -45.95 -7.61 11.72
CA ALA A 160 -45.38 -6.26 11.56
C ALA A 160 -44.14 -6.04 12.43
N GLU A 161 -44.13 -6.54 13.67
CA GLU A 161 -42.97 -6.42 14.57
C GLU A 161 -41.79 -7.26 14.08
N LYS A 162 -42.02 -8.52 13.69
CA LYS A 162 -40.98 -9.38 13.09
C LYS A 162 -40.40 -8.76 11.82
N LYS A 163 -41.23 -8.16 10.97
CA LYS A 163 -40.76 -7.48 9.75
C LYS A 163 -39.87 -6.28 10.08
N ARG A 164 -40.25 -5.44 11.06
CA ARG A 164 -39.43 -4.31 11.53
C ARG A 164 -38.09 -4.76 12.13
N GLN A 165 -38.09 -5.82 12.94
CA GLN A 165 -36.85 -6.37 13.51
C GLN A 165 -35.92 -6.89 12.41
N LEU A 166 -36.46 -7.61 11.42
CA LEU A 166 -35.69 -8.13 10.28
C LEU A 166 -35.11 -7.00 9.41
N GLU A 167 -35.88 -5.95 9.13
CA GLU A 167 -35.42 -4.77 8.39
C GLU A 167 -34.32 -4.01 9.14
N LEU A 168 -34.44 -3.86 10.47
CA LEU A 168 -33.42 -3.21 11.30
C LEU A 168 -32.12 -4.02 11.34
N GLU A 169 -32.21 -5.35 11.46
CA GLU A 169 -31.03 -6.25 11.46
C GLU A 169 -30.35 -6.27 10.08
N GLN A 170 -31.11 -6.30 8.99
CA GLN A 170 -30.56 -6.18 7.64
C GLN A 170 -29.91 -4.82 7.39
N ALA A 171 -30.52 -3.73 7.86
CA ALA A 171 -29.93 -2.39 7.77
C ALA A 171 -28.61 -2.29 8.57
N ARG A 172 -28.55 -2.91 9.76
CA ARG A 172 -27.31 -2.92 10.57
C ARG A 172 -26.21 -3.75 9.91
N LYS A 173 -26.52 -4.96 9.43
CA LYS A 173 -25.55 -5.80 8.69
C LYS A 173 -25.04 -5.11 7.42
N ARG A 174 -25.90 -4.43 6.66
CA ARG A 174 -25.45 -3.65 5.48
C ARG A 174 -24.51 -2.51 5.85
N LYS A 175 -24.76 -1.78 6.95
CA LYS A 175 -23.84 -0.74 7.44
C LYS A 175 -22.51 -1.34 7.92
N GLU A 176 -22.55 -2.41 8.70
CA GLU A 176 -21.36 -3.13 9.17
C GLU A 176 -20.52 -3.67 7.98
N GLU A 177 -21.15 -4.24 6.94
CA GLU A 177 -20.48 -4.67 5.71
C GLU A 177 -19.91 -3.51 4.88
N GLU A 178 -20.60 -2.36 4.81
CA GLU A 178 -20.14 -1.19 4.06
C GLU A 178 -18.97 -0.49 4.76
N GLU A 179 -19.00 -0.40 6.09
CA GLU A 179 -17.88 0.08 6.91
C GLU A 179 -16.67 -0.86 6.82
N GLN A 180 -16.88 -2.19 6.91
CA GLN A 180 -15.80 -3.16 6.72
C GLN A 180 -15.17 -3.05 5.33
N LYS A 181 -15.95 -2.90 4.26
CA LYS A 181 -15.44 -2.70 2.89
C LYS A 181 -14.66 -1.39 2.77
N LYS A 182 -15.15 -0.28 3.36
CA LYS A 182 -14.42 1.00 3.36
C LYS A 182 -13.07 0.91 4.08
N VAL A 183 -13.03 0.23 5.23
CA VAL A 183 -11.78 -0.01 5.99
C VAL A 183 -10.84 -0.95 5.23
N GLU A 184 -11.35 -1.99 4.56
CA GLU A 184 -10.53 -2.90 3.76
C GLU A 184 -9.94 -2.19 2.52
N ASP A 185 -10.75 -1.42 1.78
CA ASP A 185 -10.28 -0.65 0.62
C ASP A 185 -9.32 0.47 1.02
N GLU A 186 -9.54 1.15 2.16
CA GLU A 186 -8.59 2.14 2.66
C GLU A 186 -7.26 1.49 3.08
N ASN A 187 -7.30 0.34 3.76
CA ASN A 187 -6.08 -0.40 4.12
C ASN A 187 -5.35 -0.91 2.87
N ARG A 188 -6.05 -1.52 1.90
CA ARG A 188 -5.46 -1.93 0.61
C ARG A 188 -4.85 -0.75 -0.15
N ARG A 189 -5.49 0.42 -0.12
CA ARG A 189 -4.96 1.64 -0.75
C ARG A 189 -3.73 2.17 0.00
N ARG A 190 -3.73 2.20 1.33
CA ARG A 190 -2.56 2.57 2.14
C ARG A 190 -1.39 1.60 1.91
N GLU A 191 -1.65 0.30 1.86
CA GLU A 191 -0.67 -0.73 1.53
C GLU A 191 -0.14 -0.59 0.10
N ALA A 192 -0.99 -0.29 -0.88
CA ALA A 192 -0.59 -0.04 -2.26
C ALA A 192 0.22 1.26 -2.41
N GLU A 193 -0.16 2.34 -1.71
CA GLU A 193 0.60 3.59 -1.68
C GLU A 193 1.94 3.41 -0.95
N GLU A 194 1.99 2.65 0.14
CA GLU A 194 3.26 2.28 0.79
C GLU A 194 4.12 1.37 -0.09
N ALA A 195 3.54 0.39 -0.78
CA ALA A 195 4.25 -0.48 -1.70
C ALA A 195 4.80 0.30 -2.89
N ALA A 196 4.04 1.26 -3.43
CA ALA A 196 4.49 2.19 -4.46
C ALA A 196 5.63 3.09 -3.96
N LYS A 197 5.49 3.71 -2.77
CA LYS A 197 6.55 4.53 -2.14
C LYS A 197 7.81 3.70 -1.84
N LYS A 198 7.67 2.45 -1.36
CA LYS A 198 8.78 1.51 -1.15
C LYS A 198 9.44 1.08 -2.47
N ALA A 199 8.64 0.88 -3.54
CA ALA A 199 9.13 0.57 -4.88
C ALA A 199 9.81 1.77 -5.58
N GLU A 200 9.49 3.00 -5.19
CA GLU A 200 10.15 4.22 -5.68
C GLU A 200 11.42 4.54 -4.86
N TYR A 201 11.37 4.40 -3.53
CA TYR A 201 12.49 4.63 -2.60
C TYR A 201 13.72 3.74 -2.85
N GLY A 202 13.57 2.63 -3.59
CA GLY A 202 14.66 1.75 -4.02
C GLY A 202 15.19 1.98 -5.44
N LYS A 203 14.54 2.81 -6.27
CA LYS A 203 14.92 2.99 -7.68
C LYS A 203 16.00 4.06 -7.84
N THR A 204 16.93 3.81 -8.77
CA THR A 204 17.95 4.79 -9.15
C THR A 204 17.28 5.99 -9.83
N ASN A 205 17.41 7.18 -9.25
CA ASN A 205 17.05 8.43 -9.94
C ASN A 205 18.09 8.74 -11.03
N TYR A 206 17.84 8.28 -12.26
CA TYR A 206 18.73 8.49 -13.40
C TYR A 206 18.87 9.96 -13.81
N VAL A 207 17.89 10.82 -13.52
CA VAL A 207 18.00 12.29 -13.76
C VAL A 207 19.10 12.87 -12.88
N ALA A 208 19.18 12.49 -11.61
CA ALA A 208 20.26 12.90 -10.72
C ALA A 208 21.63 12.33 -11.13
N VAL A 209 21.67 11.12 -11.71
CA VAL A 209 22.89 10.53 -12.28
C VAL A 209 23.35 11.30 -13.53
N GLU A 210 22.42 11.71 -14.39
CA GLU A 210 22.72 12.53 -15.57
C GLU A 210 23.20 13.93 -15.20
N GLN A 211 22.57 14.60 -14.22
CA GLN A 211 23.06 15.85 -13.65
C GLN A 211 24.47 15.70 -13.07
N GLN A 212 24.75 14.60 -12.36
CA GLN A 212 26.09 14.28 -11.85
C GLN A 212 27.10 14.10 -12.99
N PHE A 213 26.72 13.44 -14.09
CA PHE A 213 27.56 13.29 -15.29
C PHE A 213 27.84 14.65 -15.95
N PHE A 214 26.82 15.49 -16.14
CA PHE A 214 26.99 16.82 -16.74
C PHE A 214 27.86 17.74 -15.88
N LYS A 215 27.77 17.67 -14.54
CA LYS A 215 28.71 18.36 -13.64
C LYS A 215 30.17 17.97 -13.98
N TYR A 216 30.49 16.68 -14.02
CA TYR A 216 31.85 16.25 -14.35
C TYR A 216 32.24 16.57 -15.82
N LYS A 217 31.29 16.61 -16.77
CA LYS A 217 31.53 17.10 -18.14
C LYS A 217 31.94 18.58 -18.14
N GLN A 218 31.30 19.39 -17.29
CA GLN A 218 31.61 20.80 -17.08
C GLN A 218 32.97 20.98 -16.37
N ASP A 219 33.22 20.25 -15.27
CA ASP A 219 34.51 20.26 -14.57
C ASP A 219 35.69 19.99 -15.54
N ILE A 220 35.52 19.06 -16.48
CA ILE A 220 36.51 18.75 -17.52
C ILE A 220 36.75 19.91 -18.49
N ALA A 221 35.71 20.69 -18.82
CA ALA A 221 35.81 21.88 -19.66
C ALA A 221 36.50 23.02 -18.90
N ASP A 222 36.17 23.21 -17.63
CA ASP A 222 36.79 24.21 -16.75
C ASP A 222 38.26 23.90 -16.51
N ILE A 223 38.64 22.64 -16.24
CA ILE A 223 40.04 22.20 -16.19
C ILE A 223 40.78 22.48 -17.50
N LYS A 224 40.11 22.35 -18.66
CA LYS A 224 40.73 22.66 -19.96
C LYS A 224 40.99 24.16 -20.11
N ARG A 225 40.01 25.01 -19.82
CA ARG A 225 40.10 26.48 -19.88
C ARG A 225 41.10 27.02 -18.85
N ASP A 226 40.86 26.75 -17.57
CA ASP A 226 41.51 27.45 -16.47
C ASP A 226 42.88 26.90 -16.06
N VAL A 227 43.22 25.68 -16.49
CA VAL A 227 44.51 25.05 -16.15
C VAL A 227 45.31 24.71 -17.40
N VAL A 228 44.72 24.03 -18.39
CA VAL A 228 45.48 23.56 -19.57
C VAL A 228 45.75 24.68 -20.57
N GLU A 229 44.80 25.59 -20.78
CA GLU A 229 44.95 26.70 -21.73
C GLU A 229 45.75 27.87 -21.14
N LYS A 230 45.52 28.26 -19.87
CA LYS A 230 46.38 29.24 -19.17
C LYS A 230 47.86 28.83 -19.13
N MET A 231 48.15 27.54 -18.94
CA MET A 231 49.52 27.01 -18.98
C MET A 231 50.15 27.00 -20.40
N LYS A 232 49.40 27.28 -21.46
CA LYS A 232 49.94 27.48 -22.82
C LYS A 232 50.25 28.94 -23.14
N GLU A 233 49.76 29.89 -22.36
CA GLU A 233 49.95 31.33 -22.60
C GLU A 233 51.44 31.71 -22.60
N PRO A 234 51.86 32.70 -23.42
CA PRO A 234 53.26 33.10 -23.52
C PRO A 234 53.86 33.55 -22.17
N ALA A 235 53.08 34.18 -21.31
CA ALA A 235 53.50 34.62 -19.96
C ALA A 235 53.96 33.45 -19.08
N ASN A 236 53.36 32.26 -19.25
CA ASN A 236 53.64 31.08 -18.43
C ASN A 236 54.73 30.16 -19.02
N LYS A 237 55.52 30.64 -19.98
CA LYS A 237 56.53 29.84 -20.71
C LYS A 237 57.57 29.18 -19.81
N GLU A 238 58.11 29.89 -18.82
CA GLU A 238 59.11 29.34 -17.90
C GLU A 238 58.48 28.36 -16.90
N LEU A 239 57.27 28.67 -16.39
CA LEU A 239 56.50 27.78 -15.54
C LEU A 239 56.21 26.44 -16.25
N LYS A 240 55.85 26.50 -17.54
CA LYS A 240 55.65 25.33 -18.41
C LYS A 240 56.92 24.50 -18.60
N LYS A 241 58.11 25.11 -18.62
CA LYS A 241 59.39 24.36 -18.63
C LYS A 241 59.62 23.64 -17.30
N LEU A 242 59.46 24.34 -16.17
CA LEU A 242 59.62 23.79 -14.83
C LEU A 242 58.69 22.59 -14.60
N VAL A 243 57.39 22.77 -14.86
CA VAL A 243 56.40 21.70 -14.78
C VAL A 243 56.66 20.59 -15.80
N GLY A 244 57.24 20.91 -16.96
CA GLY A 244 57.71 19.91 -17.92
C GLY A 244 58.85 19.02 -17.38
N VAL A 245 59.76 19.57 -16.56
CA VAL A 245 60.78 18.79 -15.83
C VAL A 245 60.13 17.91 -14.78
N GLN A 246 59.25 18.47 -13.94
CA GLN A 246 58.54 17.71 -12.90
C GLN A 246 57.70 16.56 -13.49
N LYS A 247 56.94 16.83 -14.55
CA LYS A 247 56.19 15.84 -15.32
C LYS A 247 57.07 14.69 -15.82
N ARG A 248 58.29 14.96 -16.30
CA ARG A 248 59.23 13.91 -16.76
C ARG A 248 59.77 13.05 -15.62
N LYS A 249 59.93 13.61 -14.41
CA LYS A 249 60.30 12.83 -13.21
C LYS A 249 59.14 11.97 -12.69
N ILE A 250 57.92 12.50 -12.74
CA ILE A 250 56.70 11.84 -12.24
C ILE A 250 56.19 10.75 -13.20
N ASN A 251 56.17 10.98 -14.51
CA ASN A 251 55.52 10.05 -15.47
C ASN A 251 56.02 8.58 -15.38
N PRO A 252 57.33 8.29 -15.27
CA PRO A 252 57.81 6.91 -15.14
C PRO A 252 57.38 6.23 -13.85
N LYS A 253 57.10 7.00 -12.78
CA LYS A 253 56.77 6.46 -11.45
C LYS A 253 55.50 5.62 -11.45
N PHE A 254 54.53 5.97 -12.28
CA PHE A 254 53.28 5.22 -12.44
C PHE A 254 53.47 3.85 -13.11
N GLY A 255 54.54 3.65 -13.89
CA GLY A 255 54.92 2.36 -14.49
C GLY A 255 56.08 1.67 -13.76
N GLN A 256 56.54 2.24 -12.63
CA GLN A 256 57.48 1.61 -11.70
C GLN A 256 56.73 1.02 -10.49
N LEU A 257 55.40 1.01 -10.52
CA LEU A 257 54.56 0.42 -9.48
C LEU A 257 54.59 -1.11 -9.61
N THR A 258 55.13 -1.76 -8.59
CA THR A 258 55.09 -3.21 -8.43
C THR A 258 54.20 -3.55 -7.23
N ASN A 259 54.07 -4.84 -6.92
CA ASN A 259 53.36 -5.28 -5.72
C ASN A 259 54.19 -5.11 -4.43
N SER A 260 55.43 -4.61 -4.48
CA SER A 260 56.26 -4.33 -3.28
C SER A 260 55.78 -3.07 -2.55
N GLU A 261 55.50 -3.20 -1.25
CA GLU A 261 55.18 -2.10 -0.36
C GLU A 261 56.36 -1.12 -0.15
N PRO A 262 57.60 -1.57 0.13
CA PRO A 262 58.75 -0.66 0.21
C PRO A 262 59.05 0.10 -1.10
N GLN A 263 58.83 -0.50 -2.27
CA GLN A 263 58.96 0.18 -3.56
C GLN A 263 57.87 1.25 -3.74
N TRP A 264 56.62 0.92 -3.41
CA TRP A 264 55.51 1.86 -3.45
C TRP A 264 55.71 3.06 -2.52
N GLN A 265 56.18 2.85 -1.27
CA GLN A 265 56.45 3.95 -0.33
C GLN A 265 57.54 4.91 -0.86
N ARG A 266 58.62 4.36 -1.44
CA ARG A 266 59.67 5.16 -2.11
C ARG A 266 59.11 5.99 -3.26
N ILE A 267 58.25 5.39 -4.09
CA ILE A 267 57.59 6.08 -5.22
C ILE A 267 56.64 7.17 -4.73
N MET A 268 55.82 6.89 -3.74
CA MET A 268 54.85 7.84 -3.18
C MET A 268 55.55 9.04 -2.54
N SER A 269 56.60 8.81 -1.75
CA SER A 269 57.41 9.88 -1.16
C SER A 269 58.06 10.77 -2.23
N GLN A 270 58.59 10.18 -3.31
CA GLN A 270 59.13 10.91 -4.45
C GLN A 270 58.06 11.76 -5.16
N ILE A 271 56.87 11.21 -5.43
CA ILE A 271 55.77 11.98 -6.05
C ILE A 271 55.32 13.11 -5.12
N HIS A 272 55.14 12.83 -3.82
CA HIS A 272 54.75 13.82 -2.82
C HIS A 272 55.73 15.00 -2.76
N GLY A 273 57.04 14.75 -2.75
CA GLY A 273 58.06 15.80 -2.78
C GLY A 273 57.98 16.68 -4.04
N LEU A 274 57.92 16.07 -5.22
CA LEU A 274 57.88 16.79 -6.50
C LEU A 274 56.59 17.61 -6.69
N VAL A 275 55.47 17.14 -6.15
CA VAL A 275 54.19 17.87 -6.16
C VAL A 275 54.19 18.99 -5.12
N THR A 276 54.80 18.78 -3.94
CA THR A 276 54.92 19.79 -2.89
C THR A 276 55.82 20.95 -3.31
N GLU A 277 56.92 20.68 -4.02
CA GLU A 277 57.78 21.71 -4.65
C GLU A 277 56.96 22.67 -5.53
N ALA A 278 55.98 22.13 -6.26
CA ALA A 278 55.12 22.88 -7.16
C ALA A 278 53.94 23.61 -6.48
N LYS A 279 53.61 23.32 -5.20
CA LYS A 279 52.55 24.05 -4.45
C LYS A 279 52.84 25.55 -4.32
N SER A 280 54.10 25.96 -4.44
CA SER A 280 54.54 27.36 -4.48
C SER A 280 53.92 28.16 -5.64
N ASN A 281 53.42 27.51 -6.69
CA ASN A 281 52.71 28.16 -7.80
C ASN A 281 51.42 27.41 -8.11
N GLU A 282 50.29 28.06 -7.84
CA GLU A 282 48.95 27.47 -7.95
C GLU A 282 48.63 26.89 -9.34
N LEU A 283 49.03 27.58 -10.42
CA LEU A 283 48.80 27.09 -11.79
C LEU A 283 49.63 25.84 -12.10
N ALA A 284 50.89 25.79 -11.64
CA ALA A 284 51.74 24.61 -11.77
C ALA A 284 51.20 23.42 -10.97
N TYR A 285 50.78 23.66 -9.72
CA TYR A 285 50.19 22.66 -8.84
C TYR A 285 48.93 22.04 -9.47
N ARG A 286 47.94 22.86 -9.84
CA ARG A 286 46.72 22.42 -10.53
C ARG A 286 47.01 21.64 -11.81
N TRP A 287 48.01 22.08 -12.58
CA TRP A 287 48.40 21.39 -13.81
C TRP A 287 48.99 20.01 -13.52
N LEU A 288 49.84 19.87 -12.50
CA LEU A 288 50.40 18.59 -12.08
C LEU A 288 49.34 17.64 -11.53
N LEU A 289 48.39 18.12 -10.71
CA LEU A 289 47.24 17.32 -10.27
C LEU A 289 46.45 16.77 -11.47
N ASN A 290 46.07 17.63 -12.42
CA ASN A 290 45.40 17.22 -13.65
C ASN A 290 46.25 16.23 -14.49
N PHE A 291 47.58 16.38 -14.51
CA PHE A 291 48.47 15.45 -15.19
C PHE A 291 48.51 14.08 -14.50
N MET A 292 48.63 14.02 -13.18
CA MET A 292 48.62 12.76 -12.41
C MET A 292 47.29 12.02 -12.57
N ALA A 293 46.16 12.73 -12.52
CA ALA A 293 44.84 12.15 -12.76
C ALA A 293 44.74 11.52 -14.16
N LYS A 294 45.34 12.14 -15.18
CA LYS A 294 45.43 11.55 -16.52
C LYS A 294 46.37 10.35 -16.58
N ALA A 295 47.47 10.34 -15.82
CA ALA A 295 48.43 9.25 -15.81
C ALA A 295 47.86 7.98 -15.14
N ILE A 296 47.15 8.13 -14.01
CA ILE A 296 46.45 7.02 -13.34
C ILE A 296 45.40 6.39 -14.25
N ILE A 297 44.54 7.20 -14.88
CA ILE A 297 43.57 6.66 -15.84
C ILE A 297 44.25 6.05 -17.06
N SER A 298 45.38 6.60 -17.52
CA SER A 298 46.15 5.99 -18.61
C SER A 298 46.65 4.59 -18.26
N GLN A 299 47.18 4.38 -17.05
CA GLN A 299 47.64 3.06 -16.60
C GLN A 299 46.48 2.08 -16.38
N ALA A 300 45.32 2.58 -15.92
CA ALA A 300 44.12 1.77 -15.83
C ALA A 300 43.63 1.29 -17.22
N GLU A 301 43.73 2.17 -18.23
CA GLU A 301 43.43 1.88 -19.65
C GLU A 301 44.46 0.99 -20.36
N THR A 302 45.61 0.65 -19.73
CA THR A 302 46.68 -0.15 -20.37
C THR A 302 47.15 -1.33 -19.51
N GLU A 303 47.79 -1.06 -18.37
CA GLU A 303 48.45 -2.09 -17.55
C GLU A 303 47.43 -2.92 -16.77
N VAL A 304 46.45 -2.27 -16.14
CA VAL A 304 45.38 -2.94 -15.38
C VAL A 304 44.48 -3.76 -16.30
N THR A 305 44.36 -3.36 -17.56
CA THR A 305 43.59 -4.08 -18.58
C THR A 305 44.23 -5.44 -18.90
N VAL A 306 45.57 -5.53 -18.97
CA VAL A 306 46.28 -6.80 -19.21
C VAL A 306 46.62 -7.58 -17.94
N LYS A 307 46.77 -6.90 -16.80
CA LYS A 307 47.12 -7.48 -15.49
C LYS A 307 46.28 -6.82 -14.39
N PRO A 308 45.04 -7.31 -14.11
CA PRO A 308 44.14 -6.70 -13.13
C PRO A 308 44.73 -6.52 -11.72
N ASP A 309 45.63 -7.41 -11.28
CA ASP A 309 46.34 -7.28 -9.99
C ASP A 309 47.12 -5.96 -9.85
N SER A 310 47.61 -5.37 -10.96
CA SER A 310 48.30 -4.06 -10.95
C SER A 310 47.40 -2.91 -10.50
N ALA A 311 46.08 -3.10 -10.47
CA ALA A 311 45.14 -2.15 -9.88
C ALA A 311 45.43 -1.87 -8.41
N VAL A 312 45.97 -2.83 -7.65
CA VAL A 312 46.19 -2.67 -6.19
C VAL A 312 47.20 -1.57 -5.86
N PRO A 313 48.47 -1.61 -6.31
CA PRO A 313 49.43 -0.54 -6.04
C PRO A 313 49.02 0.79 -6.68
N LEU A 314 48.39 0.77 -7.87
CA LEU A 314 47.91 1.98 -8.55
C LEU A 314 46.74 2.66 -7.80
N ALA A 315 45.76 1.89 -7.34
CA ALA A 315 44.66 2.37 -6.51
C ALA A 315 45.15 2.88 -5.16
N LYS A 316 46.10 2.17 -4.53
CA LYS A 316 46.71 2.61 -3.27
C LYS A 316 47.44 3.94 -3.44
N LEU A 317 48.21 4.10 -4.53
CA LEU A 317 48.86 5.38 -4.85
C LEU A 317 47.82 6.49 -5.07
N ALA A 318 46.78 6.23 -5.88
CA ALA A 318 45.74 7.21 -6.17
C ALA A 318 44.97 7.64 -4.91
N LEU A 319 44.66 6.70 -4.01
CA LEU A 319 43.98 6.97 -2.74
C LEU A 319 44.88 7.76 -1.78
N ASN A 320 46.17 7.42 -1.68
CA ASN A 320 47.12 8.19 -0.87
C ASN A 320 47.27 9.63 -1.40
N LEU A 321 47.32 9.82 -2.73
CA LEU A 321 47.31 11.15 -3.34
C LEU A 321 46.05 11.96 -3.02
N LEU A 322 44.87 11.34 -2.87
CA LEU A 322 43.65 12.04 -2.41
C LEU A 322 43.73 12.50 -0.95
N ILE A 323 44.52 11.82 -0.12
CA ILE A 323 44.67 12.14 1.31
C ILE A 323 45.64 13.32 1.49
N VAL A 324 46.85 13.26 0.91
CA VAL A 324 47.84 14.36 1.02
C VAL A 324 47.53 15.57 0.14
N PHE A 325 46.70 15.42 -0.90
CA PHE A 325 46.27 16.49 -1.79
C PHE A 325 44.74 16.44 -2.01
N PRO A 326 43.91 16.93 -1.07
CA PRO A 326 42.44 16.87 -1.19
C PRO A 326 41.89 17.47 -2.49
N GLU A 327 42.52 18.52 -3.02
CA GLU A 327 42.19 19.16 -4.30
C GLU A 327 42.30 18.20 -5.50
N PHE A 328 43.02 17.09 -5.34
CA PHE A 328 43.16 16.04 -6.35
C PHE A 328 41.84 15.33 -6.65
N GLU A 329 40.88 15.28 -5.72
CA GLU A 329 39.57 14.63 -5.91
C GLU A 329 38.84 15.21 -7.13
N TYR A 330 38.84 16.54 -7.26
CA TYR A 330 38.23 17.26 -8.37
C TYR A 330 38.78 16.79 -9.73
N TYR A 331 40.10 16.66 -9.84
CA TYR A 331 40.75 16.22 -11.09
C TYR A 331 40.56 14.74 -11.34
N LEU A 332 40.67 13.90 -10.31
CA LEU A 332 40.63 12.45 -10.46
C LEU A 332 39.23 11.94 -10.79
N LEU A 333 38.20 12.37 -10.06
CA LEU A 333 36.82 11.93 -10.29
C LEU A 333 36.27 12.41 -11.63
N ALA A 334 36.55 13.66 -12.02
CA ALA A 334 36.18 14.16 -13.34
C ALA A 334 36.83 13.34 -14.47
N ARG A 335 38.05 12.82 -14.27
CA ARG A 335 38.75 11.96 -15.24
C ARG A 335 38.21 10.53 -15.25
N PHE A 336 37.88 9.95 -14.10
CA PHE A 336 37.16 8.68 -14.01
C PHE A 336 35.85 8.73 -14.77
N VAL A 337 34.94 9.65 -14.42
CA VAL A 337 33.60 9.75 -15.05
C VAL A 337 33.69 10.07 -16.54
N LYS A 338 34.64 10.91 -16.97
CA LYS A 338 34.85 11.16 -18.41
C LYS A 338 35.21 9.90 -19.21
N LYS A 339 35.95 8.96 -18.61
CA LYS A 339 36.55 7.82 -19.33
C LYS A 339 35.81 6.49 -19.12
N CYS A 340 35.15 6.35 -17.98
CA CYS A 340 34.26 5.26 -17.63
C CYS A 340 33.07 5.82 -16.83
N PRO A 341 32.00 6.31 -17.48
CA PRO A 341 30.84 6.88 -16.80
C PRO A 341 30.11 5.88 -15.88
N LEU A 342 30.31 4.59 -16.15
CA LEU A 342 29.76 3.47 -15.38
C LEU A 342 30.18 3.50 -13.89
N VAL A 343 31.28 4.16 -13.53
CA VAL A 343 31.71 4.35 -12.12
C VAL A 343 30.70 5.15 -11.28
N ILE A 344 29.86 5.97 -11.91
CA ILE A 344 28.70 6.61 -11.27
C ILE A 344 27.36 6.01 -11.71
N GLY A 345 27.38 4.91 -12.48
CA GLY A 345 26.19 4.27 -13.05
C GLY A 345 25.48 5.10 -14.12
N TYR A 346 26.19 5.98 -14.83
CA TYR A 346 25.65 6.69 -15.99
C TYR A 346 25.74 5.83 -17.24
N THR A 347 24.63 5.68 -17.95
CA THR A 347 24.54 5.03 -19.27
C THR A 347 23.62 5.86 -20.18
N CYS A 348 23.95 5.95 -21.47
CA CYS A 348 23.08 6.51 -22.51
C CYS A 348 23.23 5.74 -23.83
N THR A 349 22.29 5.93 -24.76
CA THR A 349 22.30 5.32 -26.10
C THR A 349 23.58 5.63 -26.88
N ILE A 350 24.15 4.64 -27.58
CA ILE A 350 25.42 4.75 -28.34
C ILE A 350 25.23 4.77 -29.87
N ASP A 351 24.00 5.00 -30.32
CA ASP A 351 23.66 5.07 -31.75
C ASP A 351 24.17 6.35 -32.42
N THR A 352 24.35 7.40 -31.62
CA THR A 352 24.91 8.70 -32.06
C THR A 352 26.40 8.82 -31.69
N GLU A 353 27.14 9.61 -32.45
CA GLU A 353 28.53 9.95 -32.11
C GLU A 353 28.64 10.63 -30.73
N GLU A 354 27.74 11.56 -30.40
CA GLU A 354 27.76 12.15 -29.05
C GLU A 354 27.47 11.10 -27.97
N GLY A 355 26.56 10.15 -28.21
CA GLY A 355 26.31 9.02 -27.32
C GLY A 355 27.56 8.20 -27.05
N ARG A 356 28.30 7.83 -28.11
CA ARG A 356 29.60 7.12 -28.00
C ARG A 356 30.63 7.95 -27.23
N LEU A 357 30.78 9.23 -27.55
CA LEU A 357 31.71 10.14 -26.83
C LEU A 357 31.33 10.31 -25.35
N ARG A 358 30.03 10.38 -25.03
CA ARG A 358 29.53 10.43 -23.64
C ARG A 358 29.81 9.13 -22.89
N MET A 359 29.64 7.99 -23.55
CA MET A 359 29.96 6.66 -23.02
C MET A 359 31.46 6.32 -23.01
N GLY A 360 32.33 7.29 -23.33
CA GLY A 360 33.78 7.17 -23.20
C GLY A 360 34.49 6.43 -24.34
N TRP A 361 33.81 6.17 -25.47
CA TRP A 361 34.41 5.54 -26.66
C TRP A 361 35.55 6.39 -27.24
N LYS A 362 36.58 5.71 -27.74
CA LYS A 362 37.73 6.30 -28.46
C LYS A 362 37.60 6.08 -29.96
N ARG A 363 38.15 7.01 -30.73
CA ARG A 363 38.51 6.79 -32.13
C ARG A 363 39.97 6.30 -32.22
N LYS A 364 40.21 5.31 -33.06
CA LYS A 364 41.54 4.83 -33.48
C LYS A 364 42.23 5.86 -34.39
N ALA A 365 43.50 5.64 -34.71
CA ALA A 365 44.29 6.55 -35.56
C ALA A 365 43.76 6.68 -37.00
N ASP A 366 43.02 5.69 -37.50
CA ASP A 366 42.33 5.71 -38.80
C ASP A 366 40.97 6.44 -38.75
N GLY A 367 40.63 7.06 -37.62
CA GLY A 367 39.37 7.76 -37.38
C GLY A 367 38.18 6.85 -37.06
N LYS A 368 38.28 5.53 -37.19
CA LYS A 368 37.20 4.60 -36.83
C LYS A 368 37.05 4.48 -35.31
N TRP A 369 35.92 3.98 -34.84
CA TRP A 369 35.75 3.65 -33.43
C TRP A 369 36.69 2.51 -33.00
N GLU A 370 37.03 2.44 -31.72
CA GLU A 370 37.65 1.25 -31.13
C GLU A 370 36.68 0.04 -31.24
N GLU A 371 37.19 -1.18 -31.13
CA GLU A 371 36.36 -2.39 -31.17
C GLU A 371 35.65 -2.61 -29.83
N ASP A 372 34.47 -3.23 -29.84
CA ASP A 372 33.66 -3.51 -28.64
C ASP A 372 34.47 -4.21 -27.54
N ILE A 373 35.32 -5.18 -27.90
CA ILE A 373 36.22 -5.87 -26.94
C ILE A 373 37.22 -4.88 -26.32
N GLN A 374 37.85 -4.04 -27.13
CA GLN A 374 38.83 -3.04 -26.67
C GLN A 374 38.17 -1.97 -25.78
N TYR A 375 36.92 -1.61 -26.09
CA TYR A 375 36.10 -0.72 -25.26
C TYR A 375 35.77 -1.37 -23.91
N ASP A 376 35.28 -2.61 -23.94
CA ASP A 376 34.89 -3.37 -22.75
C ASP A 376 36.07 -3.60 -21.80
N GLU A 377 37.20 -4.08 -22.33
CA GLU A 377 38.45 -4.30 -21.60
C GLU A 377 38.97 -3.01 -20.94
N ARG A 378 39.00 -1.91 -21.70
CA ARG A 378 39.50 -0.62 -21.25
C ARG A 378 38.64 0.00 -20.14
N LEU A 379 37.32 -0.05 -20.27
CA LEU A 379 36.40 0.46 -19.24
C LEU A 379 36.41 -0.43 -18.00
N SER A 380 36.59 -1.74 -18.19
CA SER A 380 36.80 -2.71 -17.13
C SER A 380 38.06 -2.36 -16.32
N GLY A 381 39.21 -2.14 -16.97
CA GLY A 381 40.45 -1.73 -16.29
C GLY A 381 40.33 -0.43 -15.49
N ILE A 382 39.64 0.59 -16.01
CA ILE A 382 39.32 1.82 -15.26
C ILE A 382 38.44 1.52 -14.04
N ALA A 383 37.40 0.70 -14.21
CA ALA A 383 36.49 0.34 -13.14
C ALA A 383 37.18 -0.50 -12.04
N THR A 384 38.13 -1.38 -12.40
CA THR A 384 38.96 -2.13 -11.44
C THR A 384 39.67 -1.18 -10.48
N VAL A 385 40.39 -0.17 -11.00
CA VAL A 385 41.09 0.80 -10.14
C VAL A 385 40.09 1.56 -9.25
N TYR A 386 38.96 2.00 -9.79
CA TYR A 386 37.92 2.68 -8.99
C TYR A 386 37.36 1.80 -7.87
N ALA A 387 37.03 0.54 -8.17
CA ALA A 387 36.49 -0.42 -7.20
C ALA A 387 37.53 -0.80 -6.13
N VAL A 388 38.80 -0.98 -6.52
CA VAL A 388 39.89 -1.22 -5.56
C VAL A 388 40.12 0.00 -4.67
N MET A 389 40.12 1.22 -5.20
CA MET A 389 40.18 2.45 -4.40
C MET A 389 39.05 2.52 -3.35
N CYS A 390 37.86 2.01 -3.68
CA CYS A 390 36.72 2.03 -2.77
C CYS A 390 36.78 1.01 -1.62
N ARG A 391 37.63 -0.03 -1.73
CA ARG A 391 37.70 -1.12 -0.74
C ARG A 391 38.96 -1.12 0.13
N LEU A 392 39.96 -0.33 -0.22
CA LEU A 392 41.18 -0.20 0.58
C LEU A 392 40.83 0.35 1.98
N GLN A 393 41.55 -0.11 2.99
CA GLN A 393 41.51 0.49 4.32
C GLN A 393 42.65 1.52 4.40
N ILE A 394 42.43 2.61 5.12
CA ILE A 394 43.49 3.58 5.41
C ILE A 394 44.19 3.09 6.67
N ASP A 395 45.49 2.86 6.55
CA ASP A 395 46.36 2.36 7.61
C ASP A 395 47.66 3.20 7.69
N ALA A 396 48.54 2.87 8.62
CA ALA A 396 49.78 3.62 8.88
C ALA A 396 50.81 3.62 7.72
N SER A 397 50.60 2.85 6.65
CA SER A 397 51.44 2.92 5.43
C SER A 397 51.07 4.10 4.51
N PHE A 398 49.90 4.71 4.70
CA PHE A 398 49.49 5.90 3.97
C PHE A 398 50.24 7.14 4.50
N LEU A 399 50.49 8.11 3.61
CA LEU A 399 51.32 9.27 3.95
C LEU A 399 50.42 10.40 4.43
N GLY A 400 50.77 11.02 5.56
CA GLY A 400 50.07 12.21 6.06
C GLY A 400 48.66 11.95 6.63
N CYS A 401 48.32 10.69 6.95
CA CYS A 401 47.07 10.34 7.63
C CYS A 401 47.30 10.00 9.12
N ASP A 402 46.35 10.39 9.96
CA ASP A 402 46.04 9.64 11.18
C ASP A 402 44.97 8.60 10.80
N ALA A 403 45.28 7.31 10.88
CA ALA A 403 44.36 6.23 10.50
C ALA A 403 43.05 6.22 11.32
N ALA A 404 43.04 6.78 12.53
CA ALA A 404 41.84 6.89 13.36
C ALA A 404 40.93 8.08 12.99
N GLN A 405 41.47 9.13 12.38
CA GLN A 405 40.76 10.39 12.09
C GLN A 405 40.54 10.66 10.59
N THR A 406 41.33 10.03 9.72
CA THR A 406 41.30 10.30 8.28
C THR A 406 40.08 9.68 7.63
N ARG A 407 39.07 10.52 7.33
CA ARG A 407 37.88 10.08 6.60
C ARG A 407 38.26 9.59 5.20
N HIS A 408 37.86 8.38 4.85
CA HIS A 408 38.11 7.80 3.53
C HIS A 408 37.45 8.64 2.42
N PRO A 409 38.21 9.21 1.44
CA PRO A 409 37.65 10.07 0.39
C PRO A 409 36.63 9.38 -0.52
N LEU A 410 36.90 8.12 -0.89
CA LEU A 410 36.04 7.30 -1.75
C LEU A 410 35.58 6.03 -1.03
N PRO A 411 34.69 6.11 -0.03
CA PRO A 411 34.33 4.96 0.81
C PRO A 411 33.61 3.87 0.01
N ILE A 412 33.56 2.65 0.56
CA ILE A 412 32.93 1.45 -0.06
C ILE A 412 31.46 1.66 -0.49
N SER A 413 30.75 2.63 0.09
CA SER A 413 29.41 3.04 -0.38
C SER A 413 29.38 3.59 -1.80
N ARG A 414 30.50 4.08 -2.34
CA ARG A 414 30.65 4.42 -3.76
C ARG A 414 30.59 3.18 -4.64
N ALA A 415 31.29 2.10 -4.29
CA ALA A 415 31.25 0.82 -5.00
C ALA A 415 29.86 0.15 -4.89
N TRP A 416 29.19 0.24 -3.73
CA TRP A 416 27.78 -0.16 -3.61
C TRP A 416 26.89 0.63 -4.56
N THR A 417 26.99 1.97 -4.52
CA THR A 417 26.17 2.88 -5.36
C THR A 417 26.38 2.60 -6.84
N MET A 418 27.63 2.41 -7.28
CA MET A 418 27.98 2.02 -8.64
C MET A 418 27.21 0.76 -9.06
N MET A 419 27.34 -0.34 -8.30
CA MET A 419 26.70 -1.61 -8.66
C MET A 419 25.17 -1.54 -8.61
N SER A 420 24.58 -0.91 -7.58
CA SER A 420 23.13 -0.73 -7.51
C SER A 420 22.57 0.04 -8.70
N ARG A 421 23.29 1.07 -9.19
CA ARG A 421 22.88 1.84 -10.38
C ARG A 421 23.00 1.05 -11.68
N LEU A 422 23.97 0.13 -11.79
CA LEU A 422 24.14 -0.76 -12.94
C LEU A 422 23.06 -1.86 -12.99
N VAL A 423 22.76 -2.48 -11.84
CA VAL A 423 21.73 -3.53 -11.73
C VAL A 423 20.32 -2.97 -11.96
N ASN A 424 20.05 -1.74 -11.51
CA ASN A 424 18.77 -1.04 -11.74
C ASN A 424 18.58 -0.52 -13.19
N LEU A 425 19.58 -0.67 -14.07
CA LEU A 425 19.57 -0.05 -15.41
C LEU A 425 18.47 -0.66 -16.30
N PRO A 426 17.70 0.16 -17.05
CA PRO A 426 16.78 -0.34 -18.08
C PRO A 426 17.51 -1.27 -19.05
N LEU A 427 16.94 -2.47 -19.26
CA LEU A 427 17.62 -3.55 -19.99
C LEU A 427 17.88 -3.17 -21.45
N GLU A 428 17.12 -2.25 -22.02
CA GLU A 428 17.30 -1.67 -23.36
C GLU A 428 18.67 -0.98 -23.51
N LEU A 429 19.18 -0.39 -22.43
CA LEU A 429 20.49 0.28 -22.39
C LEU A 429 21.63 -0.65 -21.95
N ALA A 430 21.32 -1.83 -21.40
CA ALA A 430 22.31 -2.78 -20.90
C ALA A 430 23.05 -3.51 -22.05
N THR A 431 24.31 -3.16 -22.26
CA THR A 431 25.25 -3.79 -23.21
C THR A 431 26.36 -4.58 -22.49
N ASN A 432 27.16 -5.38 -23.22
CA ASN A 432 28.19 -6.26 -22.65
C ASN A 432 29.14 -5.57 -21.65
N VAL A 433 29.54 -4.31 -21.92
CA VAL A 433 30.40 -3.50 -21.03
C VAL A 433 29.93 -3.47 -19.58
N HIS A 434 28.62 -3.42 -19.34
CA HIS A 434 28.06 -3.32 -17.99
C HIS A 434 28.37 -4.59 -17.18
N PHE A 435 28.29 -5.74 -17.84
CA PHE A 435 28.59 -7.04 -17.25
C PHE A 435 30.10 -7.32 -17.17
N ALA A 436 30.90 -6.83 -18.13
CA ALA A 436 32.36 -6.88 -18.08
C ALA A 436 32.90 -6.06 -16.88
N VAL A 437 32.46 -4.81 -16.76
CA VAL A 437 32.77 -3.90 -15.64
C VAL A 437 32.28 -4.47 -14.30
N ALA A 438 31.05 -5.01 -14.25
CA ALA A 438 30.55 -5.65 -13.03
C ALA A 438 31.33 -6.92 -12.66
N GLY A 439 31.83 -7.66 -13.65
CA GLY A 439 32.76 -8.77 -13.45
C GLY A 439 34.07 -8.33 -12.80
N MET A 440 34.70 -7.24 -13.27
CA MET A 440 35.90 -6.70 -12.62
C MET A 440 35.63 -6.10 -11.25
N TRP A 441 34.50 -5.43 -11.06
CA TRP A 441 34.05 -4.93 -9.75
C TRP A 441 33.93 -6.09 -8.73
N TRP A 442 33.47 -7.26 -9.17
CA TRP A 442 33.34 -8.45 -8.33
C TRP A 442 34.71 -8.89 -7.80
N ASP A 443 35.66 -9.15 -8.71
CA ASP A 443 37.04 -9.53 -8.36
C ASP A 443 37.77 -8.45 -7.52
N SER A 444 37.40 -7.19 -7.71
CA SER A 444 37.99 -6.03 -7.01
C SER A 444 37.54 -5.88 -5.56
N CYS A 445 36.23 -6.08 -5.28
CA CYS A 445 35.63 -5.63 -4.02
C CYS A 445 34.40 -6.40 -3.52
N ALA A 446 33.92 -7.47 -4.18
CA ALA A 446 32.72 -8.21 -3.74
C ALA A 446 32.83 -8.72 -2.29
N ALA A 447 34.03 -9.19 -1.89
CA ALA A 447 34.29 -9.63 -0.53
C ALA A 447 34.12 -8.49 0.49
N GLN A 448 34.68 -7.31 0.22
CA GLN A 448 34.55 -6.13 1.09
C GLN A 448 33.13 -5.56 1.12
N ILE A 449 32.36 -5.69 0.03
CA ILE A 449 30.94 -5.37 0.00
C ILE A 449 30.15 -6.31 0.92
N CYS A 450 30.42 -7.61 0.89
CA CYS A 450 29.85 -8.56 1.83
C CYS A 450 30.29 -8.33 3.28
N ALA A 451 31.55 -7.94 3.53
CA ALA A 451 32.02 -7.59 4.86
C ALA A 451 31.35 -6.31 5.41
N ALA A 452 31.19 -5.28 4.58
CA ALA A 452 30.61 -3.99 4.98
C ALA A 452 29.07 -4.01 5.13
N TYR A 453 28.37 -4.78 4.29
CA TYR A 453 26.90 -4.78 4.21
C TYR A 453 26.24 -6.12 4.58
N GLY A 454 27.02 -7.12 4.97
CA GLY A 454 26.55 -8.43 5.42
C GLY A 454 25.54 -9.06 4.48
N ARG A 455 24.34 -9.36 5.00
CA ARG A 455 23.22 -9.95 4.25
C ARG A 455 22.77 -9.10 3.06
N GLN A 456 22.89 -7.77 3.12
CA GLN A 456 22.51 -6.92 1.98
C GLN A 456 23.58 -6.96 0.87
N GLY A 457 24.87 -7.06 1.24
CA GLY A 457 25.97 -7.34 0.31
C GLY A 457 25.73 -8.66 -0.45
N ALA A 458 25.45 -9.73 0.29
CA ALA A 458 25.14 -11.03 -0.31
C ALA A 458 23.91 -10.99 -1.24
N LYS A 459 22.87 -10.22 -0.91
CA LYS A 459 21.71 -10.01 -1.81
C LYS A 459 22.11 -9.28 -3.09
N LEU A 460 22.88 -8.19 -3.00
CA LEU A 460 23.36 -7.45 -4.17
C LEU A 460 24.17 -8.37 -5.10
N LEU A 461 25.07 -9.20 -4.54
CA LEU A 461 25.82 -10.18 -5.33
C LEU A 461 24.90 -11.18 -6.05
N ARG A 462 23.88 -11.74 -5.38
CA ARG A 462 22.91 -12.67 -5.99
C ARG A 462 22.16 -12.04 -7.16
N VAL A 463 21.61 -10.84 -7.00
CA VAL A 463 20.91 -10.13 -8.09
C VAL A 463 21.87 -9.86 -9.26
N THR A 464 23.11 -9.48 -8.95
CA THR A 464 24.14 -9.18 -9.96
C THR A 464 24.54 -10.41 -10.79
N CYS A 465 24.69 -11.60 -10.16
CA CYS A 465 25.15 -12.80 -10.86
C CYS A 465 24.01 -13.67 -11.44
N ALA A 466 22.82 -13.68 -10.84
CA ALA A 466 21.68 -14.48 -11.25
C ALA A 466 20.63 -13.64 -12.01
N ASP A 467 19.80 -12.88 -11.29
CA ASP A 467 18.60 -12.24 -11.85
C ASP A 467 18.93 -11.30 -13.03
N TRP A 468 19.93 -10.43 -12.85
CA TRP A 468 20.35 -9.44 -13.85
C TRP A 468 20.99 -10.08 -15.09
N THR A 469 21.78 -11.14 -14.92
CA THR A 469 22.35 -11.88 -16.06
C THR A 469 21.29 -12.70 -16.78
N GLN A 470 20.30 -13.24 -16.05
CA GLN A 470 19.20 -14.02 -16.61
C GLN A 470 18.26 -13.15 -17.45
N ALA A 471 18.00 -11.92 -17.02
CA ALA A 471 17.21 -10.94 -17.76
C ALA A 471 17.80 -10.57 -19.14
N VAL A 472 19.09 -10.85 -19.39
CA VAL A 472 19.76 -10.64 -20.70
C VAL A 472 20.26 -11.94 -21.35
N ALA A 473 19.81 -13.12 -20.90
CA ALA A 473 20.35 -14.41 -21.35
C ALA A 473 20.30 -14.60 -22.87
N GLU A 474 19.22 -14.16 -23.53
CA GLU A 474 19.04 -14.23 -24.99
C GLU A 474 20.11 -13.47 -25.77
N ARG A 475 20.69 -12.41 -25.19
CA ARG A 475 21.71 -11.55 -25.82
C ARG A 475 23.11 -12.16 -25.83
N LYS A 476 23.32 -13.27 -25.11
CA LYS A 476 24.59 -14.04 -25.07
C LYS A 476 25.85 -13.22 -24.75
N TYR A 477 25.70 -12.18 -23.92
CA TYR A 477 26.81 -11.34 -23.47
C TYR A 477 27.88 -12.16 -22.70
N SER A 478 29.13 -12.07 -23.14
CA SER A 478 30.27 -12.79 -22.56
C SER A 478 30.55 -12.36 -21.12
N GLY A 479 30.39 -11.07 -20.80
CA GLY A 479 30.49 -10.56 -19.43
C GLY A 479 29.41 -11.15 -18.52
N ALA A 480 28.19 -11.33 -19.04
CA ALA A 480 27.08 -11.91 -18.27
C ALA A 480 27.26 -13.43 -18.04
N ALA A 481 27.88 -14.13 -18.99
CA ALA A 481 28.29 -15.52 -18.80
C ALA A 481 29.39 -15.65 -17.72
N ARG A 482 30.40 -14.76 -17.74
CA ARG A 482 31.45 -14.71 -16.70
C ARG A 482 30.86 -14.45 -15.30
N LEU A 483 29.93 -13.52 -15.17
CA LEU A 483 29.27 -13.21 -13.89
C LEU A 483 28.47 -14.39 -13.34
N ARG A 484 27.79 -15.18 -14.19
CA ARG A 484 27.13 -16.42 -13.76
C ARG A 484 28.14 -17.40 -13.17
N LEU A 485 29.25 -17.65 -13.87
CA LEU A 485 30.30 -18.56 -13.39
C LEU A 485 30.90 -18.13 -12.05
N LEU A 486 31.13 -16.82 -11.84
CA LEU A 486 31.55 -16.27 -10.53
C LEU A 486 30.49 -16.48 -9.44
N GLY A 487 29.21 -16.30 -9.78
CA GLY A 487 28.09 -16.55 -8.88
C GLY A 487 27.96 -18.03 -8.49
N GLU A 488 28.12 -18.94 -9.45
CA GLU A 488 28.09 -20.38 -9.23
C GLU A 488 29.26 -20.86 -8.34
N ASP A 489 30.48 -20.37 -8.58
CA ASP A 489 31.68 -20.67 -7.78
C ASP A 489 31.44 -20.28 -6.31
N TRP A 490 30.94 -19.06 -6.08
CA TRP A 490 30.56 -18.57 -4.75
C TRP A 490 29.42 -19.38 -4.10
N GLN A 491 28.38 -19.75 -4.85
CA GLN A 491 27.25 -20.53 -4.33
C GLN A 491 27.63 -21.98 -3.97
N ARG A 492 28.62 -22.57 -4.63
CA ARG A 492 29.17 -23.90 -4.30
C ARG A 492 30.05 -23.92 -3.05
N GLY A 493 30.21 -22.77 -2.36
CA GLY A 493 31.09 -22.62 -1.20
C GLY A 493 32.49 -22.11 -1.54
N GLY A 494 32.73 -21.65 -2.77
CA GLY A 494 33.97 -20.96 -3.13
C GLY A 494 34.09 -19.62 -2.41
N GLU A 495 35.28 -19.32 -1.91
CA GLU A 495 35.57 -18.01 -1.32
C GLU A 495 35.52 -16.91 -2.39
N LEU A 496 35.07 -15.71 -2.00
CA LEU A 496 35.10 -14.54 -2.87
C LEU A 496 36.56 -14.13 -3.09
N LYS A 497 37.10 -14.55 -4.24
CA LYS A 497 38.45 -14.22 -4.72
C LYS A 497 38.68 -12.71 -4.72
N GLN A 498 39.89 -12.32 -4.36
CA GLN A 498 40.35 -10.93 -4.29
C GLN A 498 41.73 -10.84 -4.94
N PHE A 499 42.04 -9.70 -5.55
CA PHE A 499 43.42 -9.40 -5.94
C PHE A 499 44.34 -9.42 -4.71
N LYS A 500 45.52 -10.02 -4.87
CA LYS A 500 46.48 -10.19 -3.78
C LYS A 500 46.87 -8.82 -3.19
N GLY A 501 47.04 -8.77 -1.88
CA GLY A 501 47.63 -7.61 -1.21
C GLY A 501 49.06 -7.38 -1.67
N MET A 502 49.56 -6.16 -1.44
CA MET A 502 50.97 -5.84 -1.67
C MET A 502 51.85 -6.61 -0.68
N THR A 503 53.04 -7.02 -1.14
CA THR A 503 53.99 -7.80 -0.35
C THR A 503 54.89 -6.88 0.48
N SER A 504 55.14 -7.26 1.73
CA SER A 504 56.11 -6.59 2.60
C SER A 504 57.56 -6.85 2.19
N GLU A 505 57.80 -7.90 1.40
CA GLU A 505 59.11 -8.25 0.86
C GLU A 505 59.38 -7.50 -0.44
N ASP A 506 60.58 -6.93 -0.56
CA ASP A 506 61.15 -6.44 -1.82
C ASP A 506 61.53 -7.67 -2.69
N VAL A 507 60.52 -8.26 -3.34
CA VAL A 507 60.74 -9.28 -4.38
C VAL A 507 61.41 -8.58 -5.58
N PRO A 508 62.64 -8.97 -5.97
CA PRO A 508 63.28 -8.39 -7.15
C PRO A 508 62.48 -8.76 -8.41
N ASP A 509 62.27 -7.79 -9.29
CA ASP A 509 61.61 -8.02 -10.59
C ASP A 509 62.32 -9.15 -11.35
N SER A 510 61.54 -10.14 -11.78
CA SER A 510 61.97 -11.35 -12.50
C SER A 510 61.70 -11.22 -14.00
#